data_AF-W6TJP5-F1
#
_entry.id   AF-W6TJP5-F1
#
_cell.length_a   1.000
_cell.length_b   1.000
_cell.length_c   1.000
_cell.angle_alpha   90.00
_cell.angle_beta   90.00
_cell.angle_gamma   90.00
#
_symmetry.space_group_name_H-M   'P 1'
#
loop_
_entity.id
_entity.type
_entity.pdbx_description
1 polymer ?
#
loop_
_entity_poly.entity_id
_entity_poly.type
_entity_poly.pdbx_seq_one_letter_code
_entity_poly.pdbx_strand_id
1 'polypeptide(L)'
;MLDKYYAFIFQDQKPAVDPCIMNTIKIIMGNLMYNTLYIEDSNDIKGAGSLTRKYVRLRDNMQNYFRIAPTRPKTNKHARIVSLLTPFTYNKMHLLDYSSRSVFNDIYSYNGDVKIHDDALDALSAAYLLCI
;
A
#
# COMPACT_ATOMS: atom_id res chain seq x y z
N MET A 1 10.53 5.22 -21.55
CA MET A 1 10.18 5.28 -20.11
C MET A 1 9.87 3.86 -19.69
N LEU A 2 10.46 3.35 -18.60
CA LEU A 2 10.07 2.05 -18.06
C LEU A 2 8.70 2.21 -17.39
N ASP A 3 7.74 1.37 -17.73
CA ASP A 3 6.47 1.30 -17.02
C ASP A 3 6.75 0.92 -15.56
N LYS A 4 6.28 1.76 -14.63
CA LYS A 4 6.38 1.49 -13.19
C LYS A 4 5.09 0.82 -12.74
N TYR A 5 5.19 -0.43 -12.34
CA TYR A 5 4.08 -1.17 -11.75
C TYR A 5 4.12 -1.04 -10.22
N TYR A 6 2.95 -0.78 -9.64
CA TYR A 6 2.78 -0.68 -8.20
C TYR A 6 1.75 -1.70 -7.75
N ALA A 7 2.06 -2.45 -6.69
CA ALA A 7 1.05 -3.18 -5.95
C ALA A 7 0.89 -2.55 -4.58
N PHE A 8 -0.35 -2.37 -4.18
CA PHE A 8 -0.71 -2.07 -2.81
C PHE A 8 -1.54 -3.23 -2.28
N ILE A 9 -1.40 -3.50 -0.99
CA ILE A 9 -2.14 -4.54 -0.31
C ILE A 9 -2.94 -3.82 0.77
N PHE A 10 -4.26 -3.81 0.57
CA PHE A 10 -5.23 -3.26 1.51
C PHE A 10 -5.80 -4.38 2.37
N GLN A 11 -6.09 -4.07 3.64
CA GLN A 11 -6.67 -4.98 4.60
C GLN A 11 -7.85 -4.32 5.30
N ASP A 12 -9.05 -4.84 5.05
CA ASP A 12 -10.24 -4.50 5.81
C ASP A 12 -10.26 -5.31 7.14
N GLN A 13 -10.32 -4.60 8.27
CA GLN A 13 -10.71 -5.08 9.60
C GLN A 13 -10.08 -6.38 10.16
N LYS A 14 -8.88 -6.79 9.72
CA LYS A 14 -8.11 -7.90 10.32
C LYS A 14 -6.80 -7.39 10.95
N PRO A 15 -6.18 -8.13 11.90
CA PRO A 15 -4.86 -7.76 12.42
C PRO A 15 -3.84 -7.73 11.29
N ALA A 16 -2.97 -6.71 11.22
CA ALA A 16 -1.93 -6.54 10.19
C ALA A 16 -0.91 -7.70 10.04
N VAL A 17 -1.10 -8.72 10.87
CA VAL A 17 -0.21 -9.86 11.14
C VAL A 17 -0.98 -11.17 11.07
N ASP A 18 -2.19 -11.11 10.49
CA ASP A 18 -2.99 -12.26 10.13
C ASP A 18 -2.16 -13.18 9.20
N PRO A 19 -2.07 -14.50 9.50
CA PRO A 19 -1.27 -15.43 8.70
C PRO A 19 -1.64 -15.48 7.23
N CYS A 20 -2.92 -15.29 6.88
CA CYS A 20 -3.38 -15.29 5.49
C CYS A 20 -2.86 -14.06 4.74
N ILE A 21 -2.86 -12.91 5.40
CA ILE A 21 -2.30 -11.66 4.85
C ILE A 21 -0.79 -11.78 4.69
N MET A 22 -0.08 -12.25 5.72
CA MET A 22 1.37 -12.46 5.64
C MET A 22 1.74 -13.44 4.52
N ASN A 23 0.93 -14.49 4.30
CA ASN A 23 1.15 -15.43 3.21
C ASN A 23 0.86 -14.82 1.83
N THR A 24 -0.20 -14.01 1.71
CA THR A 24 -0.53 -13.29 0.47
C THR A 24 0.58 -12.32 0.10
N ILE A 25 1.06 -11.53 1.06
CA ILE A 25 2.21 -10.65 0.87
C ILE A 25 3.44 -11.46 0.49
N LYS A 26 3.67 -12.60 1.15
CA LYS A 26 4.79 -13.48 0.79
C LYS A 26 4.73 -13.96 -0.65
N ILE A 27 3.56 -14.38 -1.13
CA ILE A 27 3.36 -14.81 -2.52
C ILE A 27 3.60 -13.65 -3.49
N ILE A 28 3.03 -12.48 -3.21
CA ILE A 28 3.19 -11.27 -4.03
C ILE A 28 4.67 -10.86 -4.09
N MET A 29 5.36 -10.85 -2.96
CA MET A 29 6.78 -10.48 -2.87
C MET A 29 7.73 -11.54 -3.45
N GLY A 30 7.35 -12.81 -3.39
CA GLY A 30 8.11 -13.91 -4.00
C GLY A 30 8.04 -13.91 -5.52
N ASN A 31 6.92 -13.45 -6.09
CA ASN A 31 6.65 -13.54 -7.53
C ASN A 31 6.91 -12.24 -8.30
N LEU A 32 7.10 -11.11 -7.62
CA LEU A 32 7.27 -9.80 -8.26
C LEU A 32 8.62 -9.20 -7.86
N MET A 33 9.35 -8.65 -8.84
CA MET A 33 10.66 -8.04 -8.64
C MET A 33 10.55 -6.66 -7.99
N TYR A 34 10.23 -6.60 -6.69
CA TYR A 34 10.22 -5.35 -5.94
C TYR A 34 11.59 -4.99 -5.39
N ASN A 35 11.98 -3.74 -5.54
CA ASN A 35 13.20 -3.22 -4.89
C ASN A 35 12.95 -2.74 -3.46
N THR A 36 11.76 -2.21 -3.15
CA THR A 36 11.46 -1.61 -1.83
C THR A 36 10.00 -1.85 -1.42
N LEU A 37 9.80 -2.33 -0.19
CA LEU A 37 8.52 -2.33 0.52
C LEU A 37 8.48 -1.12 1.48
N TYR A 38 7.52 -0.24 1.29
CA TYR A 38 7.26 0.87 2.21
C TYR A 38 6.23 0.46 3.27
N ILE A 39 6.53 0.74 4.54
CA ILE A 39 5.65 0.36 5.66
C ILE A 39 5.32 1.61 6.46
N GLU A 40 4.03 1.94 6.52
CA GLU A 40 3.51 2.94 7.46
C GLU A 40 3.17 2.22 8.78
N ASP A 41 4.06 2.33 9.76
CA ASP A 41 3.83 1.87 11.14
C ASP A 41 3.54 3.11 11.99
N SER A 42 2.25 3.42 12.17
CA SER A 42 1.75 4.70 12.68
C SER A 42 2.36 5.12 14.03
N ASN A 43 2.88 4.17 14.80
CA ASN A 43 3.47 4.39 16.12
C ASN A 43 5.01 4.34 16.13
N ASP A 44 5.68 3.94 15.04
CA ASP A 44 7.14 3.79 15.01
C ASP A 44 7.74 3.98 13.61
N ILE A 45 8.11 5.22 13.34
CA ILE A 45 8.73 5.67 12.09
C ILE A 45 10.24 5.38 12.02
N LYS A 46 10.86 4.85 13.08
CA LYS A 46 12.30 4.53 13.12
C LYS A 46 12.58 3.12 12.62
N GLY A 47 11.54 2.39 12.21
CA GLY A 47 11.64 1.00 11.74
C GLY A 47 11.77 -0.02 12.86
N ALA A 48 11.62 0.40 14.11
CA ALA A 48 11.52 -0.50 15.25
C ALA A 48 10.05 -0.90 15.51
N GLY A 49 9.13 -0.52 14.62
CA GLY A 49 7.72 -0.82 14.76
C GLY A 49 7.40 -2.30 14.73
N SER A 50 6.32 -2.69 15.40
CA SER A 50 5.91 -4.10 15.48
C SER A 50 5.61 -4.70 14.11
N LEU A 51 5.09 -3.87 13.19
CA LEU A 51 4.78 -4.26 11.83
C LEU A 51 6.08 -4.37 11.02
N THR A 52 6.93 -3.35 11.08
CA THR A 52 8.23 -3.34 10.39
C THR A 52 9.07 -4.57 10.76
N ARG A 53 9.18 -4.90 12.06
CA ARG A 53 9.94 -6.08 12.52
C ARG A 53 9.39 -7.39 11.97
N LYS A 54 8.06 -7.52 11.83
CA LYS A 54 7.45 -8.74 11.27
C LYS A 54 7.76 -8.90 9.79
N TYR A 55 7.74 -7.81 9.02
CA TYR A 55 8.12 -7.86 7.61
C TYR A 55 9.61 -8.08 7.40
N VAL A 56 10.48 -7.54 8.26
CA VAL A 56 11.92 -7.87 8.26
C VAL A 56 12.12 -9.38 8.45
N ARG A 57 11.50 -9.96 9.47
CA ARG A 57 11.55 -11.42 9.69
C ARG A 57 10.97 -12.21 8.52
N LEU A 58 9.90 -11.73 7.89
CA LEU A 58 9.30 -12.38 6.73
C LEU A 58 10.28 -12.42 5.56
N ARG A 59 10.92 -11.28 5.25
CA ARG A 59 11.93 -11.15 4.20
C ARG A 59 13.14 -12.03 4.46
N ASP A 60 13.62 -12.07 5.70
CA ASP A 60 14.81 -12.88 6.06
C ASP A 60 14.57 -14.39 5.84
N ASN A 61 13.30 -14.82 5.69
CA ASN A 61 12.90 -16.19 5.34
C ASN A 61 12.52 -16.36 3.84
N MET A 62 12.87 -15.41 2.98
CA MET A 62 12.62 -15.44 1.53
C MET A 62 13.93 -15.52 0.74
N GLN A 63 13.87 -16.10 -0.46
CA GLN A 63 15.02 -16.14 -1.37
C GLN A 63 15.30 -14.78 -2.02
N ASN A 64 14.26 -13.99 -2.28
CA ASN A 64 14.40 -12.69 -2.93
C ASN A 64 14.65 -11.59 -1.89
N TYR A 65 15.69 -10.78 -2.11
CA TYR A 65 15.99 -9.64 -1.26
C TYR A 65 15.29 -8.38 -1.77
N PHE A 66 14.61 -7.66 -0.87
CA PHE A 66 14.09 -6.32 -1.11
C PHE A 66 14.35 -5.41 0.10
N ARG A 67 14.45 -4.11 -0.13
CA ARG A 67 14.59 -3.11 0.92
C ARG A 67 13.27 -2.96 1.67
N ILE A 68 13.32 -2.82 2.99
CA ILE A 68 12.17 -2.38 3.79
C ILE A 68 12.42 -0.94 4.22
N ALA A 69 11.48 -0.05 3.94
CA ALA A 69 11.55 1.37 4.23
C ALA A 69 10.35 1.80 5.07
N PRO A 70 10.53 1.98 6.39
CA PRO A 70 9.53 2.64 7.22
C PRO A 70 9.25 4.03 6.66
N THR A 71 7.97 4.39 6.56
CA THR A 71 7.54 5.69 6.05
C THR A 71 6.58 6.35 7.02
N ARG A 72 6.47 7.67 6.86
CA ARG A 72 5.49 8.50 7.52
C ARG A 72 4.64 9.19 6.45
N PRO A 73 3.35 9.38 6.71
CA PRO A 73 2.51 10.11 5.78
C PRO A 73 3.08 11.51 5.52
N LYS A 74 3.24 11.87 4.24
CA LYS A 74 3.83 13.16 3.83
C LYS A 74 2.94 14.37 4.13
N THR A 75 1.62 14.17 4.19
CA THR A 75 0.61 15.19 4.45
C THR A 75 -0.60 14.53 5.11
N ASN A 76 -1.65 15.28 5.48
CA ASN A 76 -2.87 14.71 6.06
C ASN A 76 -3.59 13.78 5.06
N LYS A 77 -4.38 12.83 5.58
CA LYS A 77 -5.07 11.79 4.81
C LYS A 77 -5.88 12.35 3.64
N HIS A 78 -6.71 13.35 3.91
CA HIS A 78 -7.56 13.97 2.89
C HIS A 78 -6.74 14.57 1.73
N ALA A 79 -5.70 15.36 2.05
CA ALA A 79 -4.83 15.93 1.02
C ALA A 79 -4.09 14.87 0.19
N ARG A 80 -3.72 13.73 0.80
CA ARG A 80 -3.14 12.61 0.05
C ARG A 80 -4.17 12.03 -0.92
N ILE A 81 -5.38 11.71 -0.46
CA ILE A 81 -6.42 11.14 -1.31
C ILE A 81 -6.77 12.09 -2.47
N VAL A 82 -6.91 13.38 -2.20
CA VAL A 82 -7.16 14.41 -3.22
C VAL A 82 -6.05 14.45 -4.29
N SER A 83 -4.81 14.12 -3.95
CA SER A 83 -3.70 14.08 -4.91
C SER A 83 -3.89 13.03 -6.02
N LEU A 84 -4.77 12.04 -5.81
CA LEU A 84 -5.11 11.01 -6.80
C LEU A 84 -6.09 11.52 -7.87
N LEU A 85 -6.79 12.64 -7.67
CA LEU A 85 -7.75 13.17 -8.64
C LEU A 85 -7.11 13.43 -10.00
N THR A 86 -5.97 14.13 -10.01
CA THR A 86 -5.24 14.46 -11.25
C THR A 86 -4.81 13.21 -12.02
N PRO A 87 -4.08 12.24 -11.44
CA PRO A 87 -3.66 11.06 -12.18
C PRO A 87 -4.84 10.19 -12.66
N PHE A 88 -5.95 10.09 -11.92
CA PHE A 88 -7.14 9.41 -12.41
C PHE A 88 -7.84 10.17 -13.55
N THR A 89 -8.06 11.48 -13.40
CA THR A 89 -8.78 12.31 -14.39
C THR A 89 -8.07 12.34 -15.74
N TYR A 90 -6.74 12.37 -15.73
CA TYR A 90 -5.93 12.45 -16.95
C TYR A 90 -5.39 11.09 -17.41
N ASN A 91 -5.93 9.96 -16.94
CA ASN A 91 -5.48 8.60 -17.29
C ASN A 91 -3.96 8.41 -17.15
N LYS A 92 -3.36 9.00 -16.12
CA LYS A 92 -1.95 8.79 -15.77
C LYS A 92 -1.76 7.66 -14.74
N MET A 93 -2.85 7.09 -14.26
CA MET A 93 -2.87 5.94 -13.35
C MET A 93 -3.98 4.99 -13.78
N HIS A 94 -3.64 3.70 -13.89
CA HIS A 94 -4.57 2.63 -14.20
C HIS A 94 -4.54 1.60 -13.08
N LEU A 95 -5.72 1.18 -12.63
CA LEU A 95 -5.87 0.03 -11.74
C LEU A 95 -6.00 -1.21 -12.62
N LEU A 96 -5.22 -2.24 -12.33
CA LEU A 96 -5.27 -3.49 -13.08
C LEU A 96 -6.44 -4.35 -12.59
N ASP A 97 -7.03 -5.13 -13.50
CA ASP A 97 -8.20 -6.00 -13.20
C ASP A 97 -7.93 -7.10 -12.17
N TYR A 98 -6.66 -7.29 -11.78
CA TYR A 98 -6.27 -8.18 -10.67
C TYR A 98 -6.61 -7.62 -9.28
N SER A 99 -7.16 -6.41 -9.18
CA SER A 99 -7.61 -5.81 -7.93
C SER A 99 -8.93 -6.41 -7.42
N SER A 100 -9.11 -6.48 -6.11
CA SER A 100 -10.36 -6.99 -5.54
C SER A 100 -11.53 -6.06 -5.84
N ARG A 101 -12.72 -6.63 -6.00
CA ARG A 101 -13.96 -5.84 -6.20
C ARG A 101 -14.23 -4.88 -5.04
N SER A 102 -13.82 -5.22 -3.81
CA SER A 102 -13.93 -4.34 -2.65
C SER A 102 -13.08 -3.07 -2.80
N VAL A 103 -11.85 -3.19 -3.31
CA VAL A 103 -10.96 -2.05 -3.55
C VAL A 103 -11.54 -1.08 -4.59
N PHE A 104 -12.15 -1.60 -5.67
CA PHE A 104 -12.84 -0.75 -6.63
C PHE A 104 -14.05 -0.05 -6.00
N ASN A 105 -14.80 -0.74 -5.14
CA ASN A 105 -15.92 -0.12 -4.43
C ASN A 105 -15.42 1.01 -3.51
N ASP A 106 -14.37 0.79 -2.72
CA ASP A 106 -13.80 1.82 -1.84
C ASP A 106 -13.34 3.05 -2.65
N ILE A 107 -12.68 2.82 -3.78
CA ILE A 107 -12.18 3.90 -4.66
C ILE A 107 -13.32 4.68 -5.31
N TYR A 108 -14.30 4.00 -5.89
CA TYR A 108 -15.37 4.65 -6.66
C TYR A 108 -16.55 5.14 -5.81
N SER A 109 -16.71 4.64 -4.59
CA SER A 109 -17.75 5.13 -3.67
C SER A 109 -17.31 6.32 -2.83
N TYR A 110 -16.01 6.59 -2.73
CA TYR A 110 -15.49 7.70 -1.94
C TYR A 110 -16.03 9.05 -2.42
N ASN A 111 -16.72 9.74 -1.51
CA ASN A 111 -17.35 11.04 -1.75
C ASN A 111 -16.77 12.15 -0.85
N GLY A 112 -15.71 11.86 -0.10
CA GLY A 112 -15.11 12.78 0.88
C GLY A 112 -15.80 12.83 2.25
N ASP A 113 -16.83 12.02 2.49
CA ASP A 113 -17.43 11.87 3.80
C ASP A 113 -16.68 10.87 4.70
N VAL A 114 -16.97 10.90 6.01
CA VAL A 114 -16.31 10.06 7.02
C VAL A 114 -16.99 8.68 7.15
N LYS A 115 -17.97 8.37 6.29
CA LYS A 115 -18.84 7.19 6.43
C LYS A 115 -18.37 6.01 5.60
N ILE A 116 -17.52 6.24 4.61
CA ILE A 116 -17.06 5.23 3.65
C ILE A 116 -15.63 4.81 3.99
N HIS A 117 -15.33 3.52 3.78
CA HIS A 117 -13.98 2.98 3.91
C HIS A 117 -13.07 3.60 2.85
N ASP A 118 -11.99 4.26 3.29
CA ASP A 118 -11.08 5.05 2.43
C ASP A 118 -9.62 4.56 2.53
N ASP A 119 -9.39 3.44 3.21
CA ASP A 119 -8.06 2.90 3.47
C ASP A 119 -7.34 2.42 2.20
N ALA A 120 -8.08 1.90 1.20
CA ALA A 120 -7.51 1.55 -0.10
C ALA A 120 -7.02 2.81 -0.85
N LEU A 121 -7.80 3.89 -0.82
CA LEU A 121 -7.42 5.19 -1.37
C LEU A 121 -6.26 5.81 -0.60
N ASP A 122 -6.24 5.65 0.73
CA ASP A 122 -5.17 6.15 1.57
C ASP A 122 -3.85 5.46 1.25
N ALA A 123 -3.83 4.12 1.22
CA ALA A 123 -2.66 3.34 0.85
C ALA A 123 -2.18 3.66 -0.58
N LEU A 124 -3.09 3.77 -1.54
CA LEU A 124 -2.77 4.14 -2.92
C LEU A 124 -2.17 5.55 -3.00
N SER A 125 -2.73 6.51 -2.25
CA SER A 125 -2.25 7.89 -2.22
C SER A 125 -0.88 8.02 -1.56
N ALA A 126 -0.62 7.25 -0.50
CA ALA A 126 0.69 7.17 0.13
C ALA A 126 1.73 6.59 -0.83
N ALA A 127 1.40 5.50 -1.54
CA ALA A 127 2.27 4.91 -2.54
C ALA A 127 2.56 5.88 -3.69
N TYR A 128 1.53 6.54 -4.25
CA TYR A 128 1.68 7.54 -5.30
C TYR A 128 2.65 8.65 -4.88
N LEU A 129 2.43 9.27 -3.72
CA LEU A 129 3.26 10.38 -3.25
C LEU A 129 4.71 9.97 -2.90
N LEU A 130 4.99 8.70 -2.61
CA LEU A 130 6.35 8.21 -2.39
C LEU A 130 7.15 8.03 -3.68
N CYS A 131 6.47 7.89 -4.82
CA CYS A 131 7.07 7.49 -6.09
C CYS A 131 7.13 8.59 -7.16
N ILE A 132 6.59 9.78 -6.87
CA ILE A 132 6.78 11.03 -7.62
C ILE A 132 7.99 11.77 -7.05
#